data_AF-A0A3M1AWH9-F1
#
_entry.id   AF-A0A3M1AWH9-F1
#
_cell.length_a   1.000
_cell.length_b   1.000
_cell.length_c   1.000
_cell.angle_alpha   90.00
_cell.angle_beta   90.00
_cell.angle_gamma   90.00
#
_symmetry.space_group_name_H-M   'P 1'
#
loop_
_entity.id
_entity.type
_entity.pdbx_description
1 polymer ?
#
loop_
_entity_poly.entity_id
_entity_poly.type
_entity_poly.pdbx_seq_one_letter_code
_entity_poly.pdbx_strand_id
1 'polypeptide(L)' 'KEGVPIEEVVAIGDGANDEIMLKNAGFGIAFNAKDILQKVADGRLTQDNLMGLLFCLGATEKAIEEFKTYENRKNR' A
#
# COMPACT_ATOMS: atom_id res chain seq x y z
N LYS A 1 16.45 -3.81 -14.71
CA LYS A 1 15.01 -4.15 -14.60
C LYS A 1 14.94 -5.31 -13.63
N GLU A 2 14.11 -5.19 -12.59
CA GLU A 2 14.14 -6.09 -11.42
C GLU A 2 13.57 -7.50 -11.67
N GLY A 3 13.08 -7.80 -12.88
CA GLY A 3 12.54 -9.11 -13.22
C GLY A 3 11.19 -9.46 -12.56
N VAL A 4 10.55 -8.48 -11.90
CA VAL A 4 9.24 -8.63 -11.26
C VAL A 4 8.13 -8.51 -12.31
N PRO A 5 7.24 -9.52 -12.45
CA PRO A 5 6.05 -9.42 -13.30
C PRO A 5 5.16 -8.27 -12.85
N ILE A 6 4.47 -7.60 -13.79
CA ILE A 6 3.68 -6.41 -13.43
C ILE A 6 2.52 -6.75 -12.50
N GLU A 7 2.02 -7.99 -12.60
CA GLU A 7 0.96 -8.56 -11.77
C GLU A 7 1.38 -8.68 -10.29
N GLU A 8 2.69 -8.72 -10.01
CA GLU A 8 3.24 -8.74 -8.65
C GLU A 8 3.66 -7.34 -8.16
N VAL A 9 3.41 -6.29 -8.94
CA VAL A 9 3.74 -4.91 -8.59
C VAL A 9 2.54 -4.23 -7.94
N VAL A 10 2.77 -3.68 -6.74
CA VAL A 10 1.83 -2.81 -6.04
C VAL A 10 2.32 -1.37 -6.13
N ALA A 11 1.46 -0.46 -6.59
CA ALA A 11 1.73 0.98 -6.62
C ALA A 11 0.84 1.73 -5.62
N ILE A 12 1.38 2.76 -4.99
CA ILE A 12 0.68 3.55 -3.97
C ILE A 12 0.90 5.02 -4.28
N GLY A 13 -0.18 5.82 -4.28
CA GLY A 13 -0.12 7.25 -4.56
C GLY A 13 -1.21 8.04 -3.85
N ASP A 14 -1.04 9.35 -3.78
CA ASP A 14 -1.93 10.30 -3.09
C ASP A 14 -2.45 11.41 -4.03
N GLY A 15 -1.79 11.62 -5.17
CA GLY A 15 -2.08 12.70 -6.10
C GLY A 15 -2.45 12.26 -7.52
N ALA A 16 -3.04 13.16 -8.29
CA ALA A 16 -3.39 12.91 -9.70
C ALA A 16 -2.17 12.52 -10.56
N ASN A 17 -0.96 12.95 -10.19
CA ASN A 17 0.27 12.61 -10.89
C ASN A 17 0.58 11.11 -10.86
N ASP A 18 0.03 10.38 -9.89
CA ASP A 18 0.23 8.95 -9.72
C ASP A 18 -0.72 8.10 -10.57
N GLU A 19 -1.68 8.72 -11.29
CA GLU A 19 -2.69 8.01 -12.07
C GLU A 19 -2.07 7.02 -13.08
N ILE A 20 -1.04 7.45 -13.81
CA ILE A 20 -0.35 6.58 -14.78
C ILE A 20 0.39 5.46 -14.06
N MET A 21 0.93 5.72 -12.86
CA MET A 21 1.62 4.69 -12.07
C MET A 21 0.64 3.63 -11.57
N LEU A 22 -0.50 4.03 -11.02
CA LEU A 22 -1.51 3.11 -10.48
C LEU A 22 -2.13 2.27 -11.60
N LYS A 23 -2.47 2.87 -12.75
CA LYS A 23 -3.08 2.16 -13.89
C LYS A 23 -2.18 1.11 -14.54
N ASN A 24 -0.87 1.25 -14.36
CA ASN A 24 0.11 0.31 -14.94
C ASN A 24 0.58 -0.75 -13.96
N ALA A 25 0.24 -0.66 -12.67
CA ALA A 25 0.59 -1.67 -11.68
C ALA A 25 -0.41 -2.84 -11.72
N GLY A 26 0.01 -3.99 -11.18
CA GLY A 26 -0.90 -5.12 -10.95
C GLY A 26 -1.94 -4.81 -9.87
N PHE A 27 -1.61 -3.92 -8.93
CA PHE A 27 -2.54 -3.43 -7.91
C PHE A 27 -2.21 -1.99 -7.48
N GLY A 28 -3.11 -1.04 -7.75
CA GLY A 28 -2.96 0.38 -7.42
C GLY A 28 -3.76 0.80 -6.18
N ILE A 29 -3.11 1.45 -5.21
CA ILE A 29 -3.73 1.90 -3.95
C ILE A 29 -3.66 3.42 -3.84
N ALA A 30 -4.83 4.04 -3.69
CA ALA A 30 -4.95 5.45 -3.33
C ALA A 30 -4.81 5.61 -1.80
N PHE A 31 -3.75 6.27 -1.35
CA PHE A 31 -3.49 6.55 0.06
C PHE A 31 -3.77 8.02 0.38
N ASN A 32 -4.76 8.28 1.25
CA ASN A 32 -5.21 9.64 1.59
C ASN A 32 -5.36 10.57 0.36
N ALA A 33 -5.80 9.97 -0.75
CA ALA A 33 -5.73 10.62 -2.04
C ALA A 33 -6.96 11.47 -2.35
N LYS A 34 -6.82 12.41 -3.26
CA LYS A 34 -7.97 13.14 -3.82
C LYS A 34 -8.89 12.23 -4.63
N ASP A 35 -10.16 12.59 -4.74
CA ASP A 35 -11.19 11.82 -5.47
C ASP A 35 -10.78 11.42 -6.89
N ILE A 36 -9.99 12.26 -7.57
CA ILE A 36 -9.51 11.98 -8.93
C ILE A 36 -8.66 10.71 -8.99
N LEU A 37 -7.78 10.50 -8.00
CA LEU A 37 -6.95 9.31 -7.93
C LEU A 37 -7.73 8.11 -7.38
N GLN A 38 -8.61 8.33 -6.40
CA GLN A 38 -9.43 7.25 -5.83
C GLN A 38 -10.30 6.55 -6.89
N LYS A 39 -10.77 7.27 -7.91
CA LYS A 39 -11.60 6.73 -8.99
C LYS A 39 -10.87 5.78 -9.93
N VAL A 40 -9.54 5.81 -9.95
CA VAL A 40 -8.70 5.00 -10.84
C VAL A 40 -7.92 3.92 -10.10
N ALA A 41 -7.94 3.93 -8.76
CA ALA A 41 -7.25 2.96 -7.92
C ALA A 41 -8.09 1.70 -7.69
N ASP A 42 -7.44 0.56 -7.53
CA ASP A 42 -8.07 -0.72 -7.17
C ASP A 42 -8.48 -0.75 -5.69
N GLY A 43 -7.69 -0.09 -4.84
CA GLY A 43 -7.92 0.03 -3.40
C GLY A 43 -7.75 1.45 -2.89
N ARG A 44 -8.34 1.74 -1.72
CA ARG A 44 -8.15 3.00 -1.02
C ARG A 44 -7.88 2.81 0.46
N LEU A 45 -6.96 3.60 0.99
CA LEU A 45 -6.66 3.69 2.42
C LEU A 45 -6.84 5.14 2.86
N THR A 46 -7.69 5.35 3.85
CA THR A 46 -8.08 6.69 4.34
C THR A 46 -7.63 6.94 5.79
N GLN A 47 -6.75 6.07 6.31
CA GLN A 47 -6.17 6.20 7.64
C GLN A 47 -4.84 6.94 7.55
N ASP A 48 -4.43 7.63 8.61
CA ASP A 48 -3.25 8.51 8.61
C ASP A 48 -1.90 7.76 8.63
N ASN A 49 -1.87 6.47 8.29
CA ASN A 49 -0.66 5.69 8.19
C ASN A 49 -0.78 4.54 7.18
N LEU A 50 0.37 4.04 6.75
CA LEU A 50 0.50 2.98 5.75
C LEU A 50 0.31 1.57 6.32
N MET A 51 0.03 1.40 7.62
CA MET A 51 -0.12 0.07 8.22
C MET A 51 -1.28 -0.71 7.60
N GLY A 52 -2.32 -0.01 7.14
CA GLY A 52 -3.45 -0.61 6.42
C GLY A 52 -3.03 -1.41 5.18
N LEU A 53 -1.92 -1.04 4.53
CA LEU A 53 -1.41 -1.76 3.36
C LEU A 53 -1.04 -3.20 3.68
N LEU A 54 -0.54 -3.47 4.90
CA LEU A 54 -0.12 -4.82 5.27
C LEU A 54 -1.30 -5.78 5.16
N PHE A 55 -2.51 -5.34 5.54
CA PHE A 55 -3.73 -6.13 5.34
C PHE A 55 -4.08 -6.32 3.85
N CYS A 56 -3.90 -5.28 3.01
CA CYS A 56 -4.08 -5.40 1.56
C CYS A 56 -3.11 -6.42 0.94
N LEU A 57 -1.91 -6.57 1.52
CA LEU A 57 -0.89 -7.53 1.11
C LEU A 57 -1.06 -8.92 1.77
N GLY A 58 -2.16 -9.14 2.50
CA GLY A 58 -2.47 -10.43 3.12
C GLY A 58 -1.83 -10.67 4.49
N ALA A 59 -1.23 -9.65 5.12
CA ALA A 59 -0.75 -9.78 6.49
C ALA A 59 -1.93 -9.97 7.46
N THR A 60 -1.72 -10.84 8.44
CA THR A 60 -2.69 -11.07 9.53
C THR A 60 -2.46 -10.09 10.67
N GLU A 61 -3.50 -9.85 11.48
CA GLU A 61 -3.37 -9.06 12.72
C GLU A 61 -2.25 -9.60 13.62
N LYS A 62 -2.18 -10.93 13.77
CA LYS A 62 -1.14 -11.62 14.53
C LYS A 62 0.26 -11.28 14.02
N ALA A 63 0.49 -11.36 12.72
CA ALA A 63 1.80 -11.05 12.12
C ALA A 63 2.20 -9.58 12.37
N ILE A 64 1.25 -8.66 12.26
CA ILE A 64 1.48 -7.22 12.52
C ILE A 64 1.81 -6.98 14.00
N GLU A 65 1.13 -7.66 14.92
CA GLU A 65 1.36 -7.53 16.35
C GLU A 65 2.71 -8.12 16.79
N GLU A 66 3.10 -9.26 16.22
CA GLU A 66 4.43 -9.86 16.38
C GLU A 66 5.53 -8.90 15.90
N PHE A 67 5.36 -8.29 14.72
CA PHE A 67 6.29 -7.30 14.18
C PHE A 67 6.44 -6.07 15.09
N LYS A 68 5.32 -5.48 15.54
CA LYS A 68 5.34 -4.35 16.48
C LYS A 68 6.07 -4.69 17.77
N THR A 69 5.87 -5.90 18.28
CA THR A 69 6.52 -6.38 19.50
C THR A 69 8.02 -6.59 19.31
N TYR A 70 8.44 -7.05 18.13
CA TYR A 70 9.86 -7.19 17.77
C TYR A 70 10.56 -5.82 17.70
N GLU A 71 10.00 -4.85 16.97
CA GLU A 71 10.57 -3.50 16.81
C GLU A 71 10.67 -2.76 18.16
N ASN A 72 9.65 -2.87 19.01
CA ASN A 72 9.68 -2.29 20.36
C ASN A 72 10.79 -2.86 21.26
N ARG A 73 11.19 -4.12 21.05
CA ARG A 73 12.28 -4.75 21.79
C ARG A 73 13.65 -4.37 21.26
N LYS A 74 13.77 -4.14 19.95
CA LYS A 74 15.02 -3.71 19.30
C LYS A 74 15.38 -2.25 19.59
N ASN A 75 14.37 -1.39 19.77
CA ASN A 75 14.53 0.03 20.06
C ASN A 75 14.66 0.33 21.58
N ARG A 76 14.80 -0.70 22.42
CA ARG A 76 15.11 -0.62 23.85
C ARG A 76 16.52 -1.15 24.08
#